data_AF-A0A7C1GN82-F1
#
_entry.id   AF-A0A7C1GN82-F1
#
_cell.length_a   1.000
_cell.length_b   1.000
_cell.length_c   1.000
_cell.angle_alpha   90.00
_cell.angle_beta   90.00
_cell.angle_gamma   90.00
#
_symmetry.space_group_name_H-M   'P 1'
#
loop_
_entity.id
_entity.type
_entity.pdbx_description
1 polymer ?
#
loop_
_entity_poly.entity_id
_entity_poly.type
_entity_poly.pdbx_seq_one_letter_code
_entity_poly.pdbx_strand_id
1 'polypeptide(L)'
;MVVDDELNEGIGIFKAESKERFLHVSREANGLKVSCQFGTTPRNLDKACLVFNTEKDFGYKLCVIDNTNRDEAKYWLNDFLRAKLRNDDFYQTKQAINLCREFVEEVVKSENNFAKVDQADILCKTRDFSEANDVFDFKEFEEVVLEEPKMAETFRDFKQKYEEAFGCNIPDSFKISTDATRQSQKFFKSVRKLDKNFHIYIHGSRDRVERGFDPDTGLSYYKLFFDKEV
;
A
#
# COMPACT_ATOMS: atom_id res chain seq x y z
N MET A 1 26.31 5.92 1.37
CA MET A 1 24.94 5.49 0.96
C MET A 1 24.31 6.65 0.24
N VAL A 2 23.51 6.45 -0.80
CA VAL A 2 22.87 7.57 -1.52
C VAL A 2 21.45 7.77 -0.97
N VAL A 3 21.15 8.98 -0.55
CA VAL A 3 19.83 9.40 -0.04
C VAL A 3 19.53 10.74 -0.69
N ASP A 4 18.37 10.85 -1.34
CA ASP A 4 17.92 12.08 -2.03
C ASP A 4 19.00 12.64 -2.98
N ASP A 5 19.61 11.73 -3.76
CA ASP A 5 20.72 12.00 -4.71
C ASP A 5 22.04 12.48 -4.08
N GLU A 6 22.16 12.47 -2.76
CA GLU A 6 23.38 12.85 -2.04
C GLU A 6 24.09 11.65 -1.39
N LEU A 7 25.43 11.63 -1.48
CA LEU A 7 26.25 10.64 -0.80
C LEU A 7 26.38 10.97 0.68
N ASN A 8 25.87 10.08 1.52
CA ASN A 8 25.82 10.24 2.96
C ASN A 8 26.49 9.08 3.71
N GLU A 9 27.10 9.41 4.84
CA GLU A 9 27.53 8.43 5.84
C GLU A 9 26.33 7.87 6.60
N GLY A 10 26.46 6.68 7.17
CA GLY A 10 25.37 6.08 7.93
C GLY A 10 25.79 4.87 8.73
N ILE A 11 24.94 4.49 9.68
CA ILE A 11 25.12 3.34 10.57
C ILE A 11 24.06 2.29 10.22
N GLY A 12 24.50 1.05 10.03
CA GLY A 12 23.61 -0.10 9.87
C GLY A 12 23.48 -0.88 11.17
N ILE A 13 22.25 -1.11 11.61
CA ILE A 13 21.91 -1.97 12.75
C ILE A 13 21.17 -3.18 12.20
N PHE A 14 21.67 -4.38 12.52
CA PHE A 14 21.15 -5.63 11.99
C PHE A 14 20.87 -6.59 13.13
N LYS A 15 19.69 -7.22 13.13
CA LYS A 15 19.31 -8.24 14.09
C LYS A 15 18.89 -9.50 13.34
N ALA A 16 19.51 -10.61 13.71
CA ALA A 16 19.15 -11.94 13.25
C ALA A 16 18.64 -12.74 14.46
N GLU A 17 17.37 -13.11 14.39
CA GLU A 17 16.64 -13.90 15.38
C GLU A 17 16.43 -15.33 14.87
N SER A 18 16.28 -15.48 13.56
CA SER A 18 16.11 -16.74 12.88
C SER A 18 17.44 -17.49 12.77
N LYS A 19 17.46 -18.70 13.34
CA LYS A 19 18.56 -19.65 13.15
C LYS A 19 18.22 -20.61 12.03
N GLU A 20 19.05 -20.65 11.01
CA GLU A 20 18.94 -21.62 9.92
C GLU A 20 19.81 -22.85 10.21
N ARG A 21 19.36 -24.00 9.70
CA ARG A 21 20.15 -25.22 9.67
C ARG A 21 21.03 -25.22 8.44
N PHE A 22 22.32 -25.50 8.61
CA PHE A 22 23.24 -25.68 7.49
C PHE A 22 24.12 -26.90 7.73
N LEU A 23 24.57 -27.50 6.62
CA LEU A 23 25.55 -28.58 6.66
C LEU A 23 26.94 -27.97 6.74
N HIS A 24 27.66 -28.29 7.82
CA HIS A 24 29.07 -27.97 7.97
C HIS A 24 29.90 -29.19 7.55
N VAL A 25 30.66 -29.04 6.47
CA VAL A 25 31.58 -30.07 5.96
C VAL A 25 33.00 -29.63 6.26
N SER A 26 33.72 -30.44 7.03
CA SER A 26 35.13 -30.21 7.39
C SER A 26 35.98 -31.40 6.94
N ARG A 27 37.23 -31.12 6.56
CA ARG A 27 38.17 -32.16 6.13
C ARG A 27 39.05 -32.53 7.33
N GLU A 28 38.99 -33.78 7.74
CA GLU A 28 39.86 -34.35 8.76
C GLU A 28 40.91 -35.25 8.08
N ALA A 29 41.96 -35.64 8.82
CA ALA A 29 43.09 -36.40 8.28
C ALA A 29 42.67 -37.69 7.53
N ASN A 30 41.56 -38.31 7.94
CA ASN A 30 41.07 -39.58 7.41
C ASN A 30 39.72 -39.48 6.67
N GLY A 31 39.27 -38.28 6.26
CA GLY A 31 38.04 -38.16 5.48
C GLY A 31 37.31 -36.82 5.60
N LEU A 32 36.03 -36.83 5.23
CA LEU A 32 35.12 -35.70 5.39
C LEU A 32 34.21 -35.95 6.59
N LYS A 33 34.12 -34.96 7.47
CA LYS A 33 33.14 -34.93 8.55
C LYS A 33 32.03 -33.96 8.19
N VAL A 34 30.81 -34.49 8.17
CA VAL A 34 29.59 -33.72 7.91
C VAL A 34 28.79 -33.62 9.19
N SER A 35 28.42 -32.41 9.58
CA SER A 35 27.55 -32.16 10.74
C SER A 35 26.46 -31.15 10.41
N CYS A 36 25.31 -31.27 11.06
CA CYS A 36 24.25 -30.28 10.99
C CYS A 36 24.48 -29.25 12.10
N GLN A 37 24.62 -27.99 11.71
CA GLN A 37 24.79 -26.87 12.64
C GLN A 37 23.63 -25.88 12.50
N PHE A 38 23.45 -25.09 13.54
CA PHE A 38 22.47 -24.00 13.60
C PHE A 38 23.22 -22.69 13.73
N GLY A 39 22.88 -21.72 12.90
CA GLY A 39 23.50 -20.40 12.95
C GLY A 39 22.61 -19.34 12.33
N THR A 40 22.99 -18.09 12.50
CA THR A 40 22.33 -16.96 11.86
C THR A 40 22.97 -16.68 10.51
N THR A 41 22.16 -16.37 9.50
CA THR A 41 22.64 -15.99 8.18
C THR A 41 22.43 -14.50 7.95
N PRO A 42 23.41 -13.76 7.40
CA PRO A 42 23.20 -12.38 6.98
C PRO A 42 22.34 -12.27 5.71
N ARG A 43 22.02 -13.39 5.05
CA ARG A 43 21.26 -13.40 3.79
C ARG A 43 19.78 -13.07 3.98
N ASN A 44 19.22 -13.48 5.12
CA ASN A 44 17.81 -13.29 5.47
C ASN A 44 17.75 -12.50 6.78
N LEU A 45 17.90 -11.18 6.68
CA LEU A 45 17.81 -10.30 7.84
C LEU A 45 16.37 -10.24 8.34
N ASP A 46 16.17 -10.57 9.61
CA ASP A 46 14.87 -10.48 10.26
C ASP A 46 14.48 -9.02 10.50
N LYS A 47 15.40 -8.24 11.07
CA LYS A 47 15.22 -6.81 11.32
C LYS A 47 16.49 -6.04 10.96
N ALA A 48 16.34 -4.91 10.30
CA ALA A 48 17.45 -4.01 10.05
C ALA A 48 17.02 -2.54 10.05
N CYS A 49 17.96 -1.67 10.39
CA CYS A 49 17.81 -0.23 10.35
C CYS A 49 19.06 0.39 9.75
N LEU A 50 18.90 1.28 8.76
CA LEU A 50 19.94 2.17 8.29
C LEU A 50 19.64 3.56 8.83
N VAL A 51 20.59 4.12 9.59
CA VAL A 51 20.56 5.51 10.08
C VAL A 51 21.45 6.35 9.17
N PHE A 52 20.89 7.35 8.52
CA PHE A 52 21.65 8.26 7.65
C PHE A 52 22.08 9.48 8.44
N ASN A 53 23.32 9.94 8.22
CA ASN A 53 23.88 11.13 8.85
C ASN A 53 23.36 12.43 8.20
N THR A 54 22.03 12.57 8.16
CA THR A 54 21.30 13.69 7.56
C THR A 54 20.21 14.15 8.52
N GLU A 55 19.73 15.39 8.39
CA GLU A 55 18.56 15.88 9.16
C GLU A 55 18.68 15.71 10.68
N LYS A 56 19.87 15.99 11.23
CA LYS A 56 20.17 15.83 12.65
C LYS A 56 19.16 16.52 13.57
N ASP A 57 18.71 17.71 13.20
CA ASP A 57 17.74 18.49 13.98
C ASP A 57 16.34 17.86 14.02
N PHE A 58 16.05 16.93 13.10
CA PHE A 58 14.80 16.17 13.03
C PHE A 58 14.93 14.73 13.56
N GLY A 59 16.09 14.34 14.10
CA GLY A 59 16.32 13.02 14.70
C GLY A 59 16.93 11.96 13.77
N TYR A 60 17.49 12.39 12.64
CA TYR A 60 18.06 11.56 11.57
C TYR A 60 17.05 10.76 10.74
N LYS A 61 17.38 10.56 9.46
CA LYS A 61 16.56 9.76 8.53
C LYS A 61 16.87 8.28 8.72
N LEU A 62 15.82 7.45 8.71
CA LEU A 62 15.91 6.02 8.95
C LEU A 62 15.26 5.23 7.80
N CYS A 63 15.92 4.13 7.38
CA CYS A 63 15.27 3.07 6.61
C CYS A 63 15.19 1.82 7.47
N VAL A 64 13.96 1.35 7.75
CA VAL A 64 13.71 0.23 8.66
C VAL A 64 13.03 -0.91 7.91
N ILE A 65 13.52 -2.13 8.11
CA ILE A 65 12.85 -3.37 7.70
C ILE A 65 12.57 -4.22 8.94
N ASP A 66 11.42 -4.87 8.95
CA ASP A 66 11.02 -5.88 9.93
C ASP A 66 10.20 -6.95 9.22
N ASN A 67 10.78 -8.14 9.06
CA ASN A 67 10.19 -9.27 8.36
C ASN A 67 9.46 -10.24 9.30
N THR A 68 9.44 -9.97 10.62
CA THR A 68 9.08 -10.96 11.66
C THR A 68 7.69 -10.82 12.29
N ASN A 69 6.81 -9.97 11.73
CA ASN A 69 5.36 -9.89 12.04
C ASN A 69 4.96 -9.19 13.38
N ARG A 70 3.65 -8.93 13.54
CA ARG A 70 2.99 -7.71 14.07
C ARG A 70 3.23 -7.20 15.51
N ASP A 71 3.57 -8.03 16.49
CA ASP A 71 3.64 -7.55 17.90
C ASP A 71 5.03 -7.04 18.29
N GLU A 72 6.10 -7.70 17.82
CA GLU A 72 7.47 -7.24 18.04
C GLU A 72 7.83 -5.98 17.25
N ALA A 73 7.07 -5.69 16.18
CA ALA A 73 7.18 -4.45 15.42
C ALA A 73 7.06 -3.21 16.32
N LYS A 74 6.26 -3.30 17.40
CA LYS A 74 6.16 -2.23 18.39
C LYS A 74 7.44 -2.09 19.22
N TYR A 75 8.05 -3.19 19.65
CA TYR A 75 9.30 -3.10 20.41
C TYR A 75 10.46 -2.59 19.53
N TRP A 76 10.65 -3.18 18.36
CA TRP A 76 11.75 -2.79 17.46
C TRP A 76 11.66 -1.32 17.06
N LEU A 77 10.49 -0.89 16.58
CA LEU A 77 10.30 0.48 16.12
C LEU A 77 10.16 1.48 17.29
N ASN A 78 9.33 1.18 18.30
CA ASN A 78 8.97 2.16 19.33
C ASN A 78 9.91 2.16 20.54
N ASP A 79 10.40 0.99 20.99
CA ASP A 79 11.19 0.89 22.23
C ASP A 79 12.70 0.90 21.96
N PHE A 80 13.14 0.15 20.95
CA PHE A 80 14.55 0.03 20.58
C PHE A 80 15.02 1.17 19.68
N LEU A 81 14.43 1.32 18.49
CA LEU A 81 14.79 2.41 17.57
C LEU A 81 14.21 3.76 18.01
N ARG A 82 13.08 3.75 18.74
CA ARG A 82 12.28 4.95 19.08
C ARG A 82 11.99 5.81 17.85
N ALA A 83 11.78 5.16 16.72
CA ALA A 83 11.55 5.79 15.44
C ALA A 83 10.09 6.24 15.32
N LYS A 84 9.87 7.33 14.59
CA LYS A 84 8.54 7.79 14.19
C LYS A 84 8.43 7.71 12.68
N LEU A 85 7.22 7.41 12.19
CA LEU A 85 6.94 7.54 10.76
C LEU A 85 7.16 8.99 10.35
N ARG A 86 7.91 9.18 9.26
CA ARG A 86 8.12 10.48 8.68
C ARG A 86 6.80 10.96 8.10
N ASN A 87 6.40 12.16 8.48
CA ASN A 87 5.23 12.81 7.94
C ASN A 87 5.60 13.58 6.65
N ASP A 88 5.82 12.86 5.56
CA ASP A 88 6.19 13.41 4.26
C ASP A 88 5.11 13.20 3.19
N ASP A 89 5.36 13.71 1.99
CA ASP A 89 4.48 13.58 0.81
C ASP A 89 4.11 12.11 0.51
N PHE A 90 5.05 11.18 0.71
CA PHE A 90 4.80 9.75 0.54
C PHE A 90 3.79 9.23 1.56
N TYR A 91 4.01 9.53 2.84
CA TYR A 91 3.10 9.16 3.92
C TYR A 91 1.72 9.76 3.68
N GLN A 92 1.64 11.05 3.36
CA GLN A 92 0.37 11.74 3.15
C GLN A 92 -0.42 11.19 1.96
N THR A 93 0.24 11.01 0.82
CA THR A 93 -0.37 10.37 -0.36
C THR A 93 -0.90 8.98 -0.03
N LYS A 94 -0.12 8.18 0.71
CA LYS A 94 -0.53 6.84 1.13
C LYS A 94 -1.74 6.87 2.07
N GLN A 95 -1.79 7.79 3.03
CA GLN A 95 -2.94 7.92 3.94
C GLN A 95 -4.20 8.36 3.18
N ALA A 96 -4.11 9.35 2.29
CA ALA A 96 -5.24 9.82 1.50
C ALA A 96 -5.82 8.72 0.60
N ILE A 97 -4.97 7.93 -0.07
CA ILE A 97 -5.43 6.80 -0.90
C ILE A 97 -6.07 5.70 -0.03
N ASN A 98 -5.49 5.39 1.14
CA ASN A 98 -6.08 4.40 2.06
C ASN A 98 -7.42 4.87 2.61
N LEU A 99 -7.54 6.15 2.99
CA LEU A 99 -8.79 6.78 3.41
C LEU A 99 -9.87 6.59 2.35
N CYS A 100 -9.57 6.91 1.09
CA CYS A 100 -10.52 6.71 -0.01
C CYS A 100 -10.91 5.24 -0.18
N ARG A 101 -9.94 4.32 -0.11
CA ARG A 101 -10.23 2.88 -0.20
C ARG A 101 -11.18 2.42 0.91
N GLU A 102 -10.87 2.76 2.16
CA GLU A 102 -11.67 2.34 3.31
C GLU A 102 -13.05 2.99 3.31
N PHE A 103 -13.16 4.24 2.87
CA PHE A 103 -14.44 4.89 2.64
C PHE A 103 -15.30 4.12 1.63
N VAL A 104 -14.72 3.74 0.49
CA VAL A 104 -15.43 2.97 -0.54
C VAL A 104 -15.85 1.59 -0.03
N GLU A 105 -14.98 0.91 0.73
CA GLU A 105 -15.24 -0.42 1.28
C GLU A 105 -16.30 -0.40 2.39
N GLU A 106 -16.30 0.61 3.27
CA GLU A 106 -17.16 0.67 4.44
C GLU A 106 -18.48 1.40 4.22
N VAL A 107 -18.44 2.49 3.46
CA VAL A 107 -19.57 3.43 3.32
C VAL A 107 -20.32 3.21 2.01
N VAL A 108 -19.59 3.04 0.90
CA VAL A 108 -20.19 2.88 -0.45
C VAL A 108 -20.62 1.43 -0.67
N LYS A 109 -21.51 0.91 0.19
CA LYS A 109 -22.05 -0.45 0.06
C LYS A 109 -23.37 -0.43 -0.70
N SER A 110 -23.68 -1.55 -1.37
CA SER A 110 -24.95 -1.80 -2.06
C SER A 110 -26.18 -1.70 -1.14
N GLU A 111 -25.98 -1.72 0.17
CA GLU A 111 -27.02 -1.67 1.21
C GLU A 111 -27.31 -0.23 1.71
N ASN A 112 -26.47 0.74 1.35
CA ASN A 112 -26.58 2.13 1.80
C ASN A 112 -27.20 3.05 0.72
N ASN A 113 -27.42 4.32 1.06
CA ASN A 113 -27.95 5.36 0.14
C ASN A 113 -27.10 5.59 -1.13
N PHE A 114 -25.95 4.93 -1.26
CA PHE A 114 -25.03 5.01 -2.40
C PHE A 114 -25.07 3.75 -3.28
N ALA A 115 -26.11 2.92 -3.19
CA ALA A 115 -26.21 1.65 -3.93
C ALA A 115 -26.07 1.76 -5.47
N LYS A 116 -26.28 2.96 -6.03
CA LYS A 116 -26.09 3.24 -7.47
C LYS A 116 -24.67 3.65 -7.85
N VAL A 117 -23.84 3.99 -6.88
CA VAL A 117 -22.47 4.46 -7.12
C VAL A 117 -21.55 3.26 -7.21
N ASP A 118 -20.80 3.21 -8.30
CA ASP A 118 -19.86 2.14 -8.56
C ASP A 118 -18.58 2.39 -7.77
N GLN A 119 -18.36 1.59 -6.71
CA GLN A 119 -17.13 1.60 -5.91
C GLN A 119 -15.85 1.63 -6.77
N ALA A 120 -15.86 0.91 -7.89
CA ALA A 120 -14.69 0.83 -8.75
C ALA A 120 -14.48 2.09 -9.58
N ASP A 121 -15.54 2.84 -9.88
CA ASP A 121 -15.45 4.12 -10.57
C ASP A 121 -14.74 5.15 -9.69
N ILE A 122 -15.17 5.26 -8.41
CA ILE A 122 -14.50 6.11 -7.42
C ILE A 122 -13.02 5.74 -7.30
N LEU A 123 -12.70 4.45 -7.16
CA LEU A 123 -11.31 3.99 -7.05
C LEU A 123 -10.48 4.30 -8.31
N CYS A 124 -11.08 4.21 -9.51
CA CYS A 124 -10.40 4.57 -10.75
C CYS A 124 -10.18 6.09 -10.84
N LYS A 125 -11.20 6.90 -10.51
CA LYS A 125 -11.08 8.35 -10.46
C LYS A 125 -10.04 8.82 -9.45
N THR A 126 -9.96 8.18 -8.28
CA THR A 126 -8.90 8.44 -7.29
C THR A 126 -7.52 8.15 -7.85
N ARG A 127 -7.34 7.05 -8.57
CA ARG A 127 -6.08 6.76 -9.27
C ARG A 127 -5.75 7.87 -10.25
N ASP A 128 -6.70 8.17 -11.14
CA ASP A 128 -6.48 9.11 -12.25
C ASP A 128 -6.20 10.52 -11.72
N PHE A 129 -6.93 10.95 -10.68
CA PHE A 129 -6.67 12.19 -9.95
C PHE A 129 -5.25 12.22 -9.36
N SER A 130 -4.80 11.13 -8.74
CA SER A 130 -3.47 11.04 -8.12
C SER A 130 -2.34 10.93 -9.14
N GLU A 131 -2.63 10.53 -10.39
CA GLU A 131 -1.64 10.44 -11.48
C GLU A 131 -1.58 11.74 -12.31
N ALA A 132 -2.70 12.46 -12.42
CA ALA A 132 -2.80 13.68 -13.21
C ALA A 132 -2.34 14.95 -12.46
N ASN A 133 -2.34 14.92 -11.12
CA ASN A 133 -2.04 16.08 -10.30
C ASN A 133 -0.70 15.95 -9.55
N ASP A 134 0.00 17.07 -9.39
CA ASP A 134 1.20 17.17 -8.55
C ASP A 134 0.87 17.45 -7.08
N VAL A 135 -0.33 17.97 -6.82
CA VAL A 135 -0.82 18.37 -5.49
C VAL A 135 -2.16 17.72 -5.27
N PHE A 136 -2.34 17.13 -4.10
CA PHE A 136 -3.63 16.67 -3.63
C PHE A 136 -4.32 17.87 -2.98
N ASP A 137 -5.53 18.18 -3.41
CA ASP A 137 -6.42 19.13 -2.74
C ASP A 137 -7.75 18.44 -2.47
N PHE A 138 -8.18 18.43 -1.21
CA PHE A 138 -9.39 17.71 -0.81
C PHE A 138 -10.66 18.26 -1.46
N LYS A 139 -10.74 19.57 -1.72
CA LYS A 139 -11.94 20.15 -2.35
C LYS A 139 -12.00 19.75 -3.82
N GLU A 140 -10.88 19.86 -4.52
CA GLU A 140 -10.80 19.42 -5.91
C GLU A 140 -11.08 17.92 -6.02
N PHE A 141 -10.56 17.12 -5.09
CA PHE A 141 -10.86 15.69 -5.01
C PHE A 141 -12.34 15.40 -4.81
N GLU A 142 -12.99 16.09 -3.86
CA GLU A 142 -14.44 15.95 -3.61
C GLU A 142 -15.26 16.28 -4.86
N GLU A 143 -14.90 17.33 -5.59
CA GLU A 143 -15.60 17.77 -6.81
C GLU A 143 -15.39 16.82 -7.99
N VAL A 144 -14.15 16.38 -8.23
CA VAL A 144 -13.78 15.58 -9.40
C VAL A 144 -14.08 14.09 -9.21
N VAL A 145 -13.89 13.56 -8.01
CA VAL A 145 -13.94 12.12 -7.75
C VAL A 145 -15.28 11.68 -7.17
N LEU A 146 -15.81 12.44 -6.20
CA LEU A 146 -17.05 12.04 -5.51
C LEU A 146 -18.29 12.56 -6.22
N GLU A 147 -18.21 13.72 -6.88
CA GLU A 147 -19.24 14.40 -7.70
C GLU A 147 -20.55 14.78 -6.97
N GLU A 148 -21.08 13.90 -6.12
CA GLU A 148 -22.30 14.11 -5.34
C GLU A 148 -22.02 14.84 -4.02
N PRO A 149 -22.69 15.98 -3.74
CA PRO A 149 -22.47 16.75 -2.50
C PRO A 149 -22.67 15.95 -1.21
N LYS A 150 -23.65 15.03 -1.21
CA LYS A 150 -23.94 14.15 -0.06
C LYS A 150 -22.81 13.14 0.18
N MET A 151 -22.14 12.68 -0.89
CA MET A 151 -21.00 11.79 -0.78
C MET A 151 -19.79 12.53 -0.22
N ALA A 152 -19.53 13.75 -0.71
CA ALA A 152 -18.49 14.63 -0.20
C ALA A 152 -18.66 14.94 1.31
N GLU A 153 -19.89 15.26 1.74
CA GLU A 153 -20.20 15.47 3.16
C GLU A 153 -19.92 14.20 4.00
N THR A 154 -20.39 13.04 3.53
CA THR A 154 -20.15 11.77 4.23
C THR A 154 -18.66 11.40 4.26
N PHE A 155 -17.91 11.75 3.22
CA PHE A 155 -16.48 11.52 3.13
C PHE A 155 -15.71 12.37 4.15
N ARG A 156 -16.10 13.63 4.35
CA ARG A 156 -15.51 14.50 5.39
C ARG A 156 -15.72 13.97 6.80
N ASP A 157 -16.92 13.49 7.11
CA ASP A 157 -17.21 12.83 8.39
C ASP A 157 -16.38 11.55 8.58
N PHE A 158 -16.19 10.79 7.50
CA PHE A 158 -15.38 9.58 7.53
C PHE A 158 -13.88 9.88 7.71
N LYS A 159 -13.37 10.94 7.05
CA LYS A 159 -11.99 11.44 7.23
C LYS A 159 -11.68 11.71 8.69
N GLN A 160 -12.55 12.44 9.39
CA GLN A 160 -12.33 12.75 10.80
C GLN A 160 -12.24 11.48 11.66
N LYS A 161 -13.16 10.53 11.46
CA LYS A 161 -13.14 9.24 12.19
C LYS A 161 -11.90 8.42 11.88
N TYR A 162 -11.46 8.43 10.62
CA TYR A 162 -10.25 7.75 10.18
C TYR A 162 -9.00 8.34 10.86
N GLU A 163 -8.87 9.66 10.87
CA GLU A 163 -7.76 10.37 11.53
C GLU A 163 -7.69 10.05 13.03
N GLU A 164 -8.83 10.07 13.71
CA GLU A 164 -8.94 9.71 15.13
C GLU A 164 -8.58 8.23 15.38
N ALA A 165 -9.11 7.30 14.58
CA ALA A 165 -8.90 5.87 14.75
C ALA A 165 -7.45 5.44 14.49
N PHE A 166 -6.79 6.04 13.49
CA PHE A 166 -5.42 5.70 13.10
C PHE A 166 -4.37 6.64 13.69
N GLY A 167 -4.78 7.67 14.44
CA GLY A 167 -3.87 8.67 15.03
C GLY A 167 -3.04 9.39 13.96
N CYS A 168 -3.63 9.61 12.78
CA CYS A 168 -2.99 10.30 11.66
C CYS A 168 -3.62 11.68 11.45
N ASN A 169 -2.95 12.52 10.67
CA ASN A 169 -3.44 13.82 10.27
C ASN A 169 -3.12 13.99 8.79
N ILE A 170 -4.16 14.11 7.97
CA ILE A 170 -4.08 14.31 6.54
C ILE A 170 -4.42 15.77 6.23
N PRO A 171 -3.43 16.59 5.86
CA PRO A 171 -3.65 17.98 5.49
C PRO A 171 -4.65 18.10 4.35
N ASP A 172 -5.38 19.21 4.30
CA ASP A 172 -6.33 19.48 3.21
C ASP A 172 -5.64 19.64 1.85
N SER A 173 -4.34 19.99 1.85
CA SER A 173 -3.52 19.97 0.66
C SER A 173 -2.07 19.55 0.95
N PHE A 174 -1.49 18.72 0.07
CA PHE A 174 -0.11 18.23 0.15
C PHE A 174 0.40 17.82 -1.23
N LYS A 175 1.72 17.72 -1.41
CA LYS A 175 2.31 17.28 -2.67
C LYS A 175 2.14 15.77 -2.85
N ILE A 176 1.77 15.34 -4.05
CA ILE A 176 1.58 13.93 -4.37
C ILE A 176 2.92 13.24 -4.59
N SER A 177 3.11 12.11 -3.92
CA SER A 177 4.26 11.23 -4.16
C SER A 177 3.93 10.22 -5.26
N THR A 178 4.63 10.33 -6.38
CA THR A 178 4.54 9.39 -7.51
C THR A 178 4.83 7.94 -7.09
N ASP A 179 5.77 7.75 -6.16
CA ASP A 179 6.09 6.43 -5.61
C ASP A 179 4.95 5.86 -4.77
N ALA A 180 4.30 6.68 -3.94
CA ALA A 180 3.14 6.26 -3.15
C ALA A 180 1.95 5.91 -4.05
N THR A 181 1.67 6.73 -5.07
CA THR A 181 0.64 6.48 -6.09
C THR A 181 0.90 5.14 -6.80
N ARG A 182 2.14 4.94 -7.27
CA ARG A 182 2.55 3.69 -7.94
C ARG A 182 2.40 2.45 -7.05
N GLN A 183 2.82 2.52 -5.79
CA GLN A 183 2.66 1.40 -4.84
C GLN A 183 1.19 1.09 -4.51
N SER A 184 0.33 2.10 -4.62
CA SER A 184 -1.09 2.00 -4.31
C SER A 184 -1.94 1.52 -5.49
N GLN A 185 -1.37 1.44 -6.70
CA GLN A 185 -2.06 0.93 -7.90
C GLN A 185 -2.68 -0.46 -7.73
N LYS A 186 -2.12 -1.29 -6.86
CA LYS A 186 -2.68 -2.61 -6.52
C LYS A 186 -4.09 -2.54 -5.92
N PHE A 187 -4.45 -1.44 -5.25
CA PHE A 187 -5.77 -1.24 -4.64
C PHE A 187 -6.83 -0.85 -5.66
N PHE A 188 -6.43 -0.27 -6.79
CA PHE A 188 -7.34 0.16 -7.86
C PHE A 188 -7.64 -0.95 -8.88
N LYS A 189 -7.09 -2.16 -8.70
CA LYS A 189 -7.41 -3.30 -9.57
C LYS A 189 -8.80 -3.80 -9.22
N SER A 190 -9.78 -3.47 -10.05
CA SER A 190 -11.14 -3.98 -9.88
C SER A 190 -11.19 -5.44 -10.32
N VAL A 191 -11.18 -6.35 -9.33
CA VAL A 191 -11.39 -7.78 -9.58
C VAL A 191 -12.89 -8.06 -9.50
N ARG A 192 -13.50 -8.45 -10.61
CA ARG A 192 -14.84 -9.05 -10.61
C ARG A 192 -14.71 -10.56 -10.57
N LYS A 193 -15.09 -11.15 -9.44
CA LYS A 193 -15.23 -12.60 -9.31
C LYS A 193 -16.59 -12.99 -9.90
N LEU A 194 -16.56 -13.72 -11.01
CA LEU A 194 -17.73 -14.28 -11.66
C LEU A 194 -17.79 -15.76 -11.29
N ASP A 195 -18.54 -16.04 -10.23
CA ASP A 195 -18.65 -17.35 -9.60
C ASP A 195 -17.26 -17.96 -9.29
N LYS A 196 -17.16 -19.30 -9.28
CA LYS A 196 -15.88 -20.03 -9.14
C LYS A 196 -15.13 -20.17 -10.46
N ASN A 197 -15.68 -19.65 -11.57
CA ASN A 197 -15.22 -19.98 -12.91
C ASN A 197 -14.24 -18.93 -13.44
N PHE A 198 -14.47 -17.63 -13.15
CA PHE A 198 -13.66 -16.56 -13.75
C PHE A 198 -13.39 -15.42 -12.78
N HIS A 199 -12.18 -14.88 -12.85
CA HIS A 199 -11.86 -13.56 -12.30
C HIS A 199 -11.56 -12.63 -13.47
N ILE A 200 -12.30 -11.53 -13.61
CA ILE A 200 -11.99 -10.48 -14.58
C ILE A 200 -11.23 -9.38 -13.86
N TYR A 201 -10.00 -9.12 -14.31
CA TYR A 201 -9.22 -7.95 -13.91
C TYR A 201 -9.50 -6.83 -14.91
N ILE A 202 -10.23 -5.81 -14.46
CA ILE A 202 -10.47 -4.62 -15.28
C ILE A 202 -9.42 -3.59 -14.90
N HIS A 203 -8.54 -3.28 -15.85
CA HIS A 203 -7.52 -2.25 -15.71
C HIS A 203 -8.04 -0.98 -16.38
N GLY A 204 -8.26 0.08 -15.60
CA GLY A 204 -8.72 1.37 -16.13
C GLY A 204 -10.23 1.53 -16.15
N SER A 205 -10.70 2.44 -17.01
CA SER A 205 -12.12 2.81 -17.12
C SER A 205 -13.03 1.66 -17.57
N ARG A 206 -14.28 1.68 -17.09
CA ARG A 206 -15.32 0.69 -17.41
C ARG A 206 -16.13 1.01 -18.65
N ASP A 207 -15.82 2.08 -19.37
CA ASP A 207 -16.55 2.50 -20.58
C ASP A 207 -16.64 1.42 -21.67
N ARG A 208 -15.72 0.44 -21.61
CA ARG A 208 -15.63 -0.70 -22.53
C ARG A 208 -16.17 -2.01 -21.95
N VAL A 209 -16.95 -1.93 -20.87
CA VAL A 209 -17.49 -3.10 -20.17
C VAL A 209 -19.01 -2.93 -19.99
N GLU A 210 -19.78 -3.77 -20.68
CA GLU A 210 -21.25 -3.77 -20.57
C GLU A 210 -21.71 -5.04 -19.85
N ARG A 211 -22.57 -4.90 -18.84
CA ARG A 211 -23.22 -6.02 -18.15
C ARG A 211 -24.61 -6.26 -18.72
N GLY A 212 -24.93 -7.52 -19.01
CA GLY A 212 -26.27 -7.91 -19.42
C GLY A 212 -26.76 -9.18 -18.72
N PHE A 213 -28.01 -9.54 -19.01
CA PHE A 213 -28.63 -10.79 -18.58
C PHE A 213 -29.15 -11.51 -19.82
N ASP A 214 -28.83 -12.79 -19.94
CA ASP A 214 -29.32 -13.67 -20.99
C ASP A 214 -30.58 -14.39 -20.48
N PRO A 215 -31.78 -14.08 -21.00
CA PRO A 215 -33.02 -14.73 -20.59
C PRO A 215 -33.09 -16.21 -20.97
N ASP A 216 -32.41 -16.62 -22.04
CA ASP A 216 -32.48 -17.99 -22.57
C ASP A 216 -31.63 -18.94 -21.73
N THR A 217 -30.46 -18.49 -21.29
CA THR A 217 -29.59 -19.29 -20.40
C THR A 217 -29.82 -18.99 -18.92
N GLY A 218 -30.49 -17.89 -18.59
CA GLY A 218 -30.68 -17.41 -17.22
C GLY A 218 -29.41 -16.89 -16.55
N LEU A 219 -28.37 -16.54 -17.32
CA LEU A 219 -27.05 -16.16 -16.80
C LEU A 219 -26.78 -14.67 -17.00
N SER A 220 -26.02 -14.07 -16.08
CA SER A 220 -25.45 -12.73 -16.30
C SER A 220 -24.18 -12.83 -17.17
N TYR A 221 -23.97 -11.85 -18.05
CA TYR A 221 -22.77 -11.78 -18.88
C TYR A 221 -22.10 -10.40 -18.81
N TYR A 222 -20.84 -10.36 -19.21
CA TYR A 222 -20.09 -9.14 -19.50
C TYR A 222 -19.66 -9.15 -20.97
N LYS A 223 -19.87 -8.04 -21.68
CA LYS A 223 -19.25 -7.76 -22.99
C LYS A 223 -18.06 -6.85 -22.76
N LEU A 224 -16.91 -7.24 -23.30
CA LEU A 224 -15.68 -6.46 -23.25
C LEU A 224 -15.38 -5.95 -24.66
N PHE A 225 -15.23 -4.63 -24.79
CA PHE A 225 -14.85 -3.98 -26.04
C PHE A 225 -13.34 -3.69 -26.02
N PHE A 226 -12.62 -4.06 -27.08
CA PHE A 226 -11.19 -3.77 -27.21
C PHE A 226 -10.88 -3.26 -28.61
N ASP A 227 -9.82 -2.46 -28.72
CA ASP A 227 -9.40 -1.81 -29.98
C ASP A 227 -8.26 -2.59 -30.66
N LYS A 228 -7.29 -3.06 -29.87
CA LYS A 228 -6.17 -3.90 -30.32
C LYS A 228 -5.93 -5.03 -29.34
N GLU A 229 -5.71 -6.23 -29.88
CA GLU A 229 -5.25 -7.40 -29.14
C GLU A 229 -3.71 -7.35 -29.05
N VAL A 230 -3.16 -7.58 -27.86
CA VAL A 230 -1.72 -7.52 -27.56
C VAL A 230 -1.29 -8.81 -26.89
#